data_AF-A0A8J7TVM6-F1
#
_entry.id   AF-A0A8J7TVM6-F1
#
_cell.length_a   1.000
_cell.length_b   1.000
_cell.length_c   1.000
_cell.angle_alpha   90.00
_cell.angle_beta   90.00
_cell.angle_gamma   90.00
#
_symmetry.space_group_name_H-M   'P 1'
#
loop_
_entity.id
_entity.type
_entity.pdbx_description
1 polymer ?
#
loop_
_entity_poly.entity_id
_entity_poly.type
_entity_poly.pdbx_seq_one_letter_code
_entity_poly.pdbx_strand_id
1 'polypeptide(L)'
;MSGMIWHPRSPSSPPPRPGWGRYPLFTLYSLLFTALVATAAHEGPLNSDDPAYLRRQYAWFQTLDAGRQQQLRKLHEDFLGLDEKDQARLTRVMQSYNAWLARLPEDDRQRVVTAPSAAERLEVVRQLREWEWVETLPRPYKEEYARLDADARRPKVQEWRAEEAERREEWMVAKSHWQEFQPGKVPAIFDGDRKELVDVFVGHLKENLSDTEWNELRDAQAAANEFGIYLRYAMEVARLADRHPVLPGKVGPKAFDSLPEEVKTYLIRNDAHFRKKGVFPSGDDDAKALQRAKGRWPDFAVELTRYCQKKGLKLPVALGDCRKEDMPPEVQEFLNKTLEPQVKREAAKSGEAGKVGKADLQALEEAQGKWPDYPRLILDLAKKYKQSIPGWTLPGPPQMWDKLRAAKNRPGVIVRP
;
A
#
# COMPACT_ATOMS: atom_id res chain seq x y z
N MET A 1 -63.25 -23.51 20.89
CA MET A 1 -62.09 -23.08 21.71
C MET A 1 -60.90 -23.93 21.34
N SER A 2 -60.00 -23.42 20.51
CA SER A 2 -58.64 -23.96 20.31
C SER A 2 -57.84 -22.87 19.61
N GLY A 3 -56.92 -22.27 20.37
CA GLY A 3 -56.04 -21.20 19.91
C GLY A 3 -54.87 -21.78 19.11
N MET A 4 -54.63 -21.22 17.92
CA MET A 4 -53.42 -21.46 17.14
C MET A 4 -52.27 -20.64 17.72
N ILE A 5 -51.25 -21.35 18.19
CA ILE A 5 -49.99 -20.82 18.68
C ILE A 5 -49.09 -20.54 17.46
N TRP A 6 -48.70 -19.27 17.33
CA TRP A 6 -47.69 -18.80 16.38
C TRP A 6 -46.28 -19.11 16.91
N HIS A 7 -45.45 -19.80 16.12
CA HIS A 7 -44.00 -19.91 16.36
C HIS A 7 -43.24 -18.92 15.45
N PRO A 8 -42.22 -18.20 15.95
CA PRO A 8 -41.39 -17.31 15.14
C PRO A 8 -40.32 -18.07 14.36
N ARG A 9 -40.14 -17.69 13.08
CA ARG A 9 -39.08 -18.18 12.18
C ARG A 9 -37.71 -17.70 12.66
N SER A 10 -36.76 -18.63 12.78
CA SER A 10 -35.33 -18.35 12.95
C SER A 10 -34.72 -17.72 11.67
N PRO A 11 -33.67 -16.88 11.80
CA PRO A 11 -33.07 -16.21 10.67
C PRO A 11 -32.18 -17.15 9.83
N SER A 12 -32.32 -16.99 8.52
CA SER A 12 -31.53 -17.60 7.44
C SER A 12 -30.03 -17.51 7.67
N SER A 13 -29.36 -18.67 7.57
CA SER A 13 -27.90 -18.78 7.48
C SER A 13 -27.38 -18.02 6.25
N PRO A 14 -26.21 -17.34 6.33
CA PRO A 14 -25.58 -16.71 5.18
C PRO A 14 -25.03 -17.77 4.20
N PRO A 15 -24.96 -17.48 2.89
CA PRO A 15 -24.44 -18.41 1.91
C PRO A 15 -22.95 -18.72 2.14
N PRO A 16 -22.48 -19.93 1.78
CA PRO A 16 -21.08 -20.30 1.89
C PRO A 16 -20.24 -19.44 0.95
N ARG A 17 -19.16 -18.87 1.50
CA ARG A 17 -18.18 -18.09 0.72
C ARG A 17 -17.42 -19.02 -0.26
N PRO A 18 -17.17 -18.61 -1.51
CA PRO A 18 -16.38 -19.41 -2.44
C PRO A 18 -14.89 -19.39 -2.06
N GLY A 19 -14.32 -20.57 -1.84
CA GLY A 19 -13.06 -20.96 -2.47
C GLY A 19 -11.75 -20.49 -1.85
N TRP A 20 -11.39 -21.05 -0.68
CA TRP A 20 -9.98 -21.20 -0.24
C TRP A 20 -9.31 -22.44 -0.87
N GLY A 21 -9.66 -22.78 -2.12
CA GLY A 21 -9.29 -24.04 -2.77
C GLY A 21 -8.26 -23.95 -3.89
N ARG A 22 -7.56 -22.83 -4.08
CA ARG A 22 -6.65 -22.61 -5.24
C ARG A 22 -5.15 -22.78 -4.97
N TYR A 23 -4.76 -23.31 -3.81
CA TYR A 23 -3.34 -23.59 -3.50
C TYR A 23 -2.80 -25.02 -3.81
N PRO A 24 -3.58 -26.06 -4.18
CA PRO A 24 -2.99 -27.39 -4.40
C PRO A 24 -2.42 -27.62 -5.82
N LEU A 25 -2.74 -26.77 -6.81
CA LEU A 25 -2.23 -26.98 -8.18
C LEU A 25 -0.73 -26.69 -8.27
N PHE A 26 -0.24 -25.60 -7.67
CA PHE A 26 1.18 -25.22 -7.77
C PHE A 26 2.14 -26.23 -7.10
N THR A 27 1.69 -26.90 -6.03
CA THR A 27 2.48 -27.92 -5.33
C THR A 27 2.57 -29.23 -6.11
N LEU A 28 1.56 -29.57 -6.93
CA LEU A 28 1.59 -30.78 -7.78
C LEU A 28 2.50 -30.63 -9.00
N TYR A 29 2.54 -29.46 -9.66
CA TYR A 29 3.31 -29.27 -10.90
C TYR A 29 4.85 -29.29 -10.71
N SER A 30 5.36 -28.90 -9.54
CA SER A 30 6.81 -28.87 -9.25
C SER A 30 7.43 -30.28 -9.12
N LEU A 31 6.61 -31.32 -8.99
CA LEU A 31 7.09 -32.69 -8.77
C LEU A 31 7.57 -33.43 -10.03
N LEU A 32 7.26 -32.96 -11.25
CA LEU A 32 7.25 -33.83 -12.44
C LEU A 32 8.43 -33.77 -13.39
N PHE A 33 9.33 -32.79 -13.25
CA PHE A 33 10.36 -32.56 -14.26
C PHE A 33 11.77 -33.06 -13.90
N THR A 34 11.95 -33.70 -12.75
CA THR A 34 13.28 -34.09 -12.27
C THR A 34 13.99 -35.13 -13.15
N ALA A 35 13.25 -35.96 -13.90
CA ALA A 35 13.86 -36.91 -14.84
C ALA A 35 14.10 -36.34 -16.26
N LEU A 36 13.63 -35.12 -16.56
CA LEU A 36 13.83 -34.46 -17.85
C LEU A 36 15.05 -33.53 -17.89
N VAL A 37 15.60 -33.16 -16.74
CA VAL A 37 16.67 -32.14 -16.64
C VAL A 37 18.06 -32.70 -17.01
N ALA A 38 18.30 -34.00 -16.82
CA ALA A 38 19.62 -34.59 -17.07
C ALA A 38 20.03 -34.64 -18.56
N THR A 39 19.06 -34.65 -19.48
CA THR A 39 19.33 -34.69 -20.94
C THR A 39 19.08 -33.37 -21.66
N ALA A 40 18.48 -32.37 -21.00
CA ALA A 40 18.00 -31.14 -21.65
C ALA A 40 19.02 -29.98 -21.67
N ALA A 41 20.20 -30.12 -21.04
CA ALA A 41 21.14 -29.01 -20.88
C ALA A 41 21.89 -28.59 -22.17
N HIS A 42 21.71 -29.29 -23.29
CA HIS A 42 22.43 -29.03 -24.57
C HIS A 42 21.53 -28.90 -25.80
N GLU A 43 20.20 -28.92 -25.67
CA GLU A 43 19.30 -28.73 -26.80
C GLU A 43 18.91 -27.24 -26.93
N GLY A 44 18.90 -26.71 -28.16
CA GLY A 44 18.53 -25.32 -28.47
C GLY A 44 17.08 -24.96 -28.08
N PRO A 45 16.57 -23.77 -28.46
CA PRO A 45 15.21 -23.36 -28.11
C PRO A 45 14.21 -24.43 -28.54
N LEU A 46 13.49 -24.98 -27.56
CA LEU A 46 12.55 -26.10 -27.73
C LEU A 46 11.45 -25.69 -28.70
N ASN A 47 11.47 -26.25 -29.91
CA ASN A 47 10.32 -26.19 -30.81
C ASN A 47 9.32 -27.26 -30.37
N SER A 48 8.16 -26.84 -29.84
CA SER A 48 7.10 -27.75 -29.38
C SER A 48 6.59 -28.66 -30.50
N ASP A 49 6.79 -28.27 -31.75
CA ASP A 49 6.27 -28.95 -32.93
C ASP A 49 7.35 -29.82 -33.61
N ASP A 50 8.55 -29.94 -33.03
CA ASP A 50 9.58 -30.85 -33.55
C ASP A 50 9.16 -32.32 -33.34
N PRO A 51 8.90 -33.09 -34.42
CA PRO A 51 8.48 -34.48 -34.30
C PRO A 51 9.53 -35.37 -33.65
N ALA A 52 10.82 -35.04 -33.75
CA ALA A 52 11.89 -35.80 -33.10
C ALA A 52 11.85 -35.61 -31.58
N TYR A 53 11.66 -34.36 -31.13
CA TYR A 53 11.47 -34.04 -29.73
C TYR A 53 10.23 -34.72 -29.15
N LEU A 54 9.07 -34.65 -29.83
CA LEU A 54 7.83 -35.29 -29.38
C LEU A 54 7.96 -36.81 -29.27
N ARG A 55 8.69 -37.47 -30.19
CA ARG A 55 9.00 -38.90 -30.09
C ARG A 55 9.87 -39.23 -28.88
N ARG A 56 10.89 -38.41 -28.57
CA ARG A 56 11.72 -38.57 -27.37
C ARG A 56 10.90 -38.40 -26.09
N GLN A 57 10.07 -37.36 -26.01
CA GLN A 57 9.17 -37.12 -24.87
C GLN A 57 8.17 -38.26 -24.69
N TYR A 58 7.58 -38.77 -25.78
CA TYR A 58 6.67 -39.91 -25.73
C TYR A 58 7.37 -41.18 -25.28
N ALA A 59 8.56 -41.48 -25.82
CA ALA A 59 9.34 -42.63 -25.37
C ALA A 59 9.68 -42.54 -23.88
N TRP A 60 10.13 -41.37 -23.41
CA TRP A 60 10.37 -41.12 -21.98
C TRP A 60 9.10 -41.33 -21.14
N PHE A 61 7.97 -40.78 -21.57
CA PHE A 61 6.69 -40.95 -20.88
C PHE A 61 6.30 -42.43 -20.73
N GLN A 62 6.56 -43.24 -21.76
CA GLN A 62 6.30 -44.70 -21.72
C GLN A 62 7.22 -45.46 -20.75
N THR A 63 8.39 -44.91 -20.39
CA THR A 63 9.28 -45.53 -19.39
C THR A 63 8.81 -45.32 -17.94
N LEU A 64 7.86 -44.41 -17.70
CA LEU A 64 7.32 -44.14 -16.37
C LEU A 64 6.33 -45.23 -15.95
N ASP A 65 6.17 -45.46 -14.64
CA ASP A 65 5.16 -46.37 -14.12
C ASP A 65 3.72 -45.88 -14.46
N ALA A 66 2.78 -46.81 -14.54
CA ALA A 66 1.41 -46.51 -14.96
C ALA A 66 0.71 -45.47 -14.06
N GLY A 67 0.99 -45.49 -12.75
CA GLY A 67 0.43 -44.50 -11.81
C GLY A 67 0.96 -43.09 -12.11
N ARG A 68 2.25 -42.97 -12.39
CA ARG A 68 2.89 -41.71 -12.77
C ARG A 68 2.42 -41.20 -14.13
N GLN A 69 2.26 -42.09 -15.11
CA GLN A 69 1.68 -41.73 -16.40
C GLN A 69 0.27 -41.14 -16.23
N GLN A 70 -0.57 -41.74 -15.38
CA GLN A 70 -1.92 -41.25 -15.10
C GLN A 70 -1.90 -39.88 -14.41
N GLN A 71 -0.98 -39.66 -13.46
CA GLN A 71 -0.81 -38.34 -12.83
C GLN A 71 -0.45 -37.25 -13.84
N LEU A 72 0.47 -37.54 -14.77
CA LEU A 72 0.87 -36.60 -15.81
C LEU A 72 -0.27 -36.27 -16.78
N ARG A 73 -1.08 -37.27 -17.18
CA ARG A 73 -2.26 -37.03 -18.02
C ARG A 73 -3.27 -36.14 -17.31
N LYS A 74 -3.58 -36.44 -16.04
CA LYS A 74 -4.49 -35.62 -15.24
C LYS A 74 -4.00 -34.18 -15.13
N LEU A 75 -2.71 -33.96 -14.91
CA LEU A 75 -2.17 -32.61 -14.85
C LEU A 75 -2.18 -31.92 -16.21
N HIS A 76 -1.92 -32.63 -17.30
CA HIS A 76 -2.07 -32.04 -18.61
C HIS A 76 -3.53 -31.59 -18.87
N GLU A 77 -4.50 -32.43 -18.50
CA GLU A 77 -5.93 -32.08 -18.55
C GLU A 77 -6.26 -30.88 -17.66
N ASP A 78 -5.81 -30.88 -16.40
CA ASP A 78 -6.01 -29.78 -15.46
C ASP A 78 -5.38 -28.47 -15.99
N PHE A 79 -4.22 -28.54 -16.64
CA PHE A 79 -3.54 -27.41 -17.26
C PHE A 79 -4.32 -26.87 -18.46
N LEU A 80 -4.79 -27.75 -19.35
CA LEU A 80 -5.61 -27.37 -20.51
C LEU A 80 -6.97 -26.79 -20.10
N GLY A 81 -7.48 -27.17 -18.93
CA GLY A 81 -8.70 -26.60 -18.35
C GLY A 81 -8.55 -25.17 -17.80
N LEU A 82 -7.31 -24.64 -17.70
CA LEU A 82 -7.07 -23.25 -17.31
C LEU A 82 -7.32 -22.28 -18.47
N ASP A 83 -7.58 -21.01 -18.18
CA ASP A 83 -7.60 -19.98 -19.22
C ASP A 83 -6.21 -19.72 -19.80
N GLU A 84 -6.17 -19.17 -21.02
CA GLU A 84 -4.93 -18.94 -21.79
C GLU A 84 -3.90 -18.09 -21.02
N LYS A 85 -4.35 -17.13 -20.22
CA LYS A 85 -3.46 -16.26 -19.44
C LYS A 85 -2.80 -17.04 -18.31
N ASP A 86 -3.54 -17.88 -17.60
CA ASP A 86 -3.00 -18.73 -16.55
C ASP A 86 -2.10 -19.83 -17.12
N GLN A 87 -2.44 -20.42 -18.27
CA GLN A 87 -1.57 -21.36 -18.99
C GLN A 87 -0.23 -20.72 -19.35
N ALA A 88 -0.23 -19.55 -20.00
CA ALA A 88 0.99 -18.85 -20.40
C ALA A 88 1.86 -18.48 -19.19
N ARG A 89 1.24 -18.06 -18.08
CA ARG A 89 1.94 -17.77 -16.83
C ARG A 89 2.62 -19.00 -16.26
N LEU A 90 1.91 -20.13 -16.14
CA LEU A 90 2.47 -21.37 -15.60
C LEU A 90 3.57 -21.95 -16.49
N THR A 91 3.40 -21.89 -17.81
CA THR A 91 4.45 -22.26 -18.78
C THR A 91 5.73 -21.47 -18.53
N ARG A 92 5.64 -20.15 -18.37
CA ARG A 92 6.81 -19.30 -18.06
C ARG A 92 7.45 -19.69 -16.72
N VAL A 93 6.66 -20.00 -15.71
CA VAL A 93 7.17 -20.44 -14.40
C VAL A 93 7.92 -21.77 -14.52
N MET A 94 7.35 -22.76 -15.21
CA MET A 94 7.99 -24.06 -15.43
C MET A 94 9.30 -23.92 -16.22
N GLN A 95 9.30 -23.13 -17.29
CA GLN A 95 10.51 -22.85 -18.07
C GLN A 95 11.58 -22.16 -17.21
N SER A 96 11.19 -21.16 -16.41
CA SER A 96 12.12 -20.45 -15.52
C SER A 96 12.67 -21.36 -14.42
N TYR A 97 11.85 -22.26 -13.89
CA TYR A 97 12.25 -23.26 -12.90
C TYR A 97 13.24 -24.26 -13.48
N ASN A 98 12.96 -24.83 -14.66
CA ASN A 98 13.86 -25.76 -15.34
C ASN A 98 15.20 -25.10 -15.69
N ALA A 99 15.16 -23.88 -16.24
CA ALA A 99 16.36 -23.12 -16.56
C ALA A 99 17.18 -22.77 -15.30
N TRP A 100 16.53 -22.61 -14.16
CA TRP A 100 17.21 -22.45 -12.87
C TRP A 100 17.80 -23.75 -12.36
N LEU A 101 17.04 -24.84 -12.36
CA LEU A 101 17.52 -26.17 -11.93
C LEU A 101 18.76 -26.61 -12.70
N ALA A 102 18.80 -26.33 -14.01
CA ALA A 102 19.92 -26.68 -14.86
C ALA A 102 21.21 -25.91 -14.52
N ARG A 103 21.10 -24.73 -13.88
CA ARG A 103 22.23 -23.88 -13.47
C ARG A 103 22.74 -24.19 -12.05
N LEU A 104 22.00 -24.96 -11.26
CA LEU A 104 22.42 -25.34 -9.92
C LEU A 104 23.64 -26.29 -9.96
N PRO A 105 24.52 -26.24 -8.94
CA PRO A 105 25.49 -27.30 -8.70
C PRO A 105 24.81 -28.67 -8.62
N GLU A 106 25.51 -29.74 -9.02
CA GLU A 106 24.93 -31.09 -9.09
C GLU A 106 24.35 -31.54 -7.73
N ASP A 107 25.07 -31.27 -6.63
CA ASP A 107 24.62 -31.64 -5.28
C ASP A 107 23.30 -30.95 -4.91
N ASP A 108 23.15 -29.66 -5.22
CA ASP A 108 21.94 -28.89 -4.93
C ASP A 108 20.77 -29.28 -5.84
N ARG A 109 21.05 -29.54 -7.12
CA ARG A 109 20.07 -30.13 -8.05
C ARG A 109 19.57 -31.46 -7.50
N GLN A 110 20.47 -32.31 -7.03
CA GLN A 110 20.12 -33.62 -6.50
C GLN A 110 19.32 -33.52 -5.19
N ARG A 111 19.62 -32.56 -4.31
CA ARG A 111 18.82 -32.26 -3.11
C ARG A 111 17.37 -31.90 -3.46
N VAL A 112 17.15 -31.12 -4.53
CA VAL A 112 15.79 -30.76 -4.99
C VAL A 112 15.08 -31.99 -5.59
N VAL A 113 15.80 -32.79 -6.37
CA VAL A 113 15.25 -33.96 -7.06
C VAL A 113 14.84 -35.07 -6.10
N THR A 114 15.68 -35.35 -5.09
CA THR A 114 15.54 -36.47 -4.16
C THR A 114 14.65 -36.16 -2.96
N ALA A 115 14.18 -34.91 -2.82
CA ALA A 115 13.24 -34.54 -1.76
C ALA A 115 11.98 -35.43 -1.80
N PRO A 116 11.61 -36.09 -0.66
CA PRO A 116 10.62 -37.16 -0.64
C PRO A 116 9.18 -36.66 -0.79
N SER A 117 8.93 -35.39 -0.50
CA SER A 117 7.62 -34.76 -0.61
C SER A 117 7.67 -33.43 -1.37
N ALA A 118 6.52 -33.00 -1.92
CA ALA A 118 6.40 -31.68 -2.57
C ALA A 118 6.71 -30.54 -1.60
N ALA A 119 6.29 -30.68 -0.34
CA ALA A 119 6.51 -29.67 0.70
C ALA A 119 8.01 -29.53 1.00
N GLU A 120 8.71 -30.64 1.19
CA GLU A 120 10.16 -30.63 1.40
C GLU A 120 10.92 -30.12 0.18
N ARG A 121 10.50 -30.51 -1.03
CA ARG A 121 11.09 -29.97 -2.26
C ARG A 121 10.97 -28.45 -2.33
N LEU A 122 9.79 -27.91 -2.03
CA LEU A 122 9.57 -26.47 -2.00
C LEU A 122 10.40 -25.79 -0.93
N GLU A 123 10.60 -26.42 0.21
CA GLU A 123 11.46 -25.90 1.27
C GLU A 123 12.94 -25.86 0.84
N VAL A 124 13.45 -26.93 0.20
CA VAL A 124 14.80 -26.94 -0.36
C VAL A 124 14.96 -25.85 -1.43
N VAL A 125 13.99 -25.73 -2.35
CA VAL A 125 13.99 -24.67 -3.37
C VAL A 125 13.98 -23.29 -2.72
N ARG A 126 13.19 -23.08 -1.66
CA ARG A 126 13.13 -21.82 -0.92
C ARG A 126 14.48 -21.47 -0.32
N GLN A 127 15.15 -22.42 0.34
CA GLN A 127 16.47 -22.23 0.94
C GLN A 127 17.54 -21.91 -0.11
N LEU A 128 17.57 -22.63 -1.23
CA LEU A 128 18.53 -22.38 -2.30
C LEU A 128 18.31 -21.01 -2.95
N ARG A 129 17.06 -20.63 -3.20
CA ARG A 129 16.72 -19.30 -3.72
C ARG A 129 17.04 -18.17 -2.75
N GLU A 130 16.86 -18.41 -1.46
CA GLU A 130 17.26 -17.47 -0.41
C GLU A 130 18.77 -17.28 -0.41
N TRP A 131 19.54 -18.38 -0.45
CA TRP A 131 20.99 -18.34 -0.51
C TRP A 131 21.53 -17.65 -1.77
N GLU A 132 21.06 -18.01 -2.97
CA GLU A 132 21.42 -17.34 -4.22
C GLU A 132 21.16 -15.83 -4.14
N TRP A 133 20.00 -15.44 -3.60
CA TRP A 133 19.67 -14.02 -3.45
C TRP A 133 20.59 -13.33 -2.44
N VAL A 134 20.88 -13.95 -1.29
CA VAL A 134 21.84 -13.41 -0.31
C VAL A 134 23.22 -13.23 -0.95
N GLU A 135 23.68 -14.16 -1.79
CA GLU A 135 24.98 -14.04 -2.48
C GLU A 135 25.06 -12.83 -3.41
N THR A 136 23.93 -12.41 -3.99
CA THR A 136 23.85 -11.18 -4.81
C THR A 136 23.86 -9.89 -4.00
N LEU A 137 23.67 -9.94 -2.67
CA LEU A 137 23.64 -8.75 -1.83
C LEU A 137 25.04 -8.13 -1.64
N PRO A 138 25.11 -6.81 -1.34
CA PRO A 138 26.36 -6.16 -0.95
C PRO A 138 26.98 -6.81 0.29
N ARG A 139 28.32 -6.76 0.38
CA ARG A 139 29.10 -7.40 1.46
C ARG A 139 28.58 -7.12 2.89
N PRO A 140 28.17 -5.88 3.27
CA PRO A 140 27.65 -5.62 4.61
C PRO A 140 26.41 -6.47 4.96
N TYR A 141 25.50 -6.64 4.00
CA TYR A 141 24.28 -7.45 4.19
C TYR A 141 24.61 -8.93 4.31
N LYS A 142 25.59 -9.43 3.55
CA LYS A 142 26.07 -10.82 3.65
C LYS A 142 26.70 -11.10 5.01
N GLU A 143 27.52 -10.18 5.52
CA GLU A 143 28.12 -10.29 6.84
C GLU A 143 27.07 -10.21 7.96
N GLU A 144 26.07 -9.33 7.84
CA GLU A 144 24.94 -9.27 8.77
C GLU A 144 24.13 -10.58 8.75
N TYR A 145 23.79 -11.10 7.57
CA TYR A 145 23.06 -12.36 7.41
C TYR A 145 23.80 -13.56 8.03
N ALA A 146 25.13 -13.62 7.85
CA ALA A 146 25.96 -14.68 8.42
C ALA A 146 25.98 -14.68 9.95
N ARG A 147 25.78 -13.51 10.59
CA ARG A 147 25.71 -13.36 12.05
C ARG A 147 24.35 -13.69 12.65
N LEU A 148 23.29 -13.73 11.84
CA LEU A 148 21.93 -14.02 12.31
C LEU A 148 21.71 -15.52 12.53
N ASP A 149 20.99 -15.85 13.60
CA ASP A 149 20.49 -17.20 13.87
C ASP A 149 19.45 -17.63 12.82
N ALA A 150 19.25 -18.95 12.68
CA ALA A 150 18.34 -19.52 11.70
C ALA A 150 16.92 -18.93 11.75
N ASP A 151 16.39 -18.68 12.96
CA ASP A 151 15.05 -18.13 13.15
C ASP A 151 14.95 -16.63 12.80
N ALA A 152 16.05 -15.89 12.94
CA ALA A 152 16.12 -14.45 12.68
C ALA A 152 16.39 -14.12 11.20
N ARG A 153 16.95 -15.05 10.42
CA ARG A 153 17.25 -14.86 9.00
C ARG A 153 16.02 -14.58 8.16
N ARG A 154 14.96 -15.37 8.33
CA ARG A 154 13.73 -15.25 7.51
C ARG A 154 13.06 -13.87 7.62
N PRO A 155 12.75 -13.32 8.80
CA PRO A 155 12.16 -11.98 8.89
C PRO A 155 13.10 -10.91 8.33
N LYS A 156 14.41 -11.03 8.53
CA LYS A 156 15.38 -10.06 7.99
C LYS A 156 15.49 -10.09 6.47
N VAL A 157 15.48 -11.27 5.85
CA VAL A 157 15.41 -11.43 4.39
C VAL A 157 14.12 -10.82 3.84
N GLN A 158 13.00 -10.98 4.54
CA GLN A 158 11.73 -10.36 4.12
C GLN A 158 11.79 -8.83 4.18
N GLU A 159 12.38 -8.28 5.24
CA GLU A 159 12.63 -6.83 5.38
C GLU A 159 13.48 -6.30 4.22
N TRP A 160 14.64 -6.91 3.96
CA TRP A 160 15.52 -6.48 2.87
C TRP A 160 14.91 -6.68 1.48
N ARG A 161 14.08 -7.70 1.27
CA ARG A 161 13.33 -7.85 0.01
C ARG A 161 12.27 -6.77 -0.15
N ALA A 162 11.64 -6.34 0.92
CA ALA A 162 10.71 -5.21 0.89
C ALA A 162 11.48 -3.93 0.53
N GLU A 163 12.63 -3.70 1.16
CA GLU A 163 13.51 -2.56 0.86
C GLU A 163 14.03 -2.58 -0.59
N GLU A 164 14.44 -3.74 -1.11
CA GLU A 164 14.88 -3.87 -2.51
C GLU A 164 13.71 -3.63 -3.48
N ALA A 165 12.50 -4.09 -3.12
CA ALA A 165 11.31 -3.83 -3.91
C ALA A 165 10.97 -2.33 -3.94
N GLU A 166 11.02 -1.65 -2.79
CA GLU A 166 10.86 -0.20 -2.69
C GLU A 166 11.92 0.50 -3.53
N ARG A 167 13.20 0.20 -3.35
CA ARG A 167 14.29 0.74 -4.18
C ARG A 167 14.05 0.50 -5.66
N ARG A 168 13.61 -0.69 -6.06
CA ARG A 168 13.33 -0.99 -7.48
C ARG A 168 12.19 -0.14 -8.02
N GLU A 169 11.16 0.09 -7.22
CA GLU A 169 10.07 1.01 -7.57
C GLU A 169 10.56 2.44 -7.71
N GLU A 170 11.41 2.90 -6.79
CA GLU A 170 12.07 4.21 -6.90
C GLU A 170 12.92 4.30 -8.17
N TRP A 171 13.70 3.28 -8.49
CA TRP A 171 14.51 3.21 -9.72
C TRP A 171 13.65 3.19 -10.98
N MET A 172 12.46 2.58 -10.97
CA MET A 172 11.54 2.63 -12.11
C MET A 172 10.96 4.02 -12.32
N VAL A 173 10.59 4.71 -11.24
CA VAL A 173 10.16 6.12 -11.28
C VAL A 173 11.31 6.99 -11.77
N ALA A 174 12.50 6.84 -11.18
CA ALA A 174 13.71 7.54 -11.57
C ALA A 174 14.01 7.36 -13.04
N LYS A 175 13.97 6.12 -13.55
CA LYS A 175 14.23 5.81 -14.96
C LYS A 175 13.20 6.44 -15.90
N SER A 176 11.93 6.44 -15.51
CA SER A 176 10.84 7.02 -16.31
C SER A 176 10.88 8.55 -16.35
N HIS A 177 11.42 9.18 -15.31
CA HIS A 177 11.47 10.64 -15.16
C HIS A 177 12.89 11.20 -15.16
N TRP A 178 13.90 10.42 -15.53
CA TRP A 178 15.31 10.80 -15.38
C TRP A 178 15.65 12.11 -16.10
N GLN A 179 15.03 12.35 -17.25
CA GLN A 179 15.21 13.58 -18.04
C GLN A 179 14.68 14.84 -17.31
N GLU A 180 13.69 14.69 -16.43
CA GLU A 180 13.11 15.78 -15.63
C GLU A 180 13.99 16.09 -14.40
N PHE A 181 14.77 15.11 -13.91
CA PHE A 181 15.54 15.17 -12.66
C PHE A 181 17.06 15.02 -12.83
N GLN A 182 17.60 15.49 -13.95
CA GLN A 182 19.06 15.48 -14.15
C GLN A 182 19.76 16.35 -13.11
N PRO A 183 20.89 15.90 -12.52
CA PRO A 183 21.67 16.72 -11.60
C PRO A 183 21.99 18.10 -12.19
N GLY A 184 21.79 19.16 -11.41
CA GLY A 184 22.00 20.55 -11.83
C GLY A 184 20.82 21.21 -12.55
N LYS A 185 19.77 20.45 -12.90
CA LYS A 185 18.52 21.02 -13.43
C LYS A 185 17.46 21.05 -12.32
N VAL A 186 16.85 22.21 -12.11
CA VAL A 186 15.70 22.34 -11.21
C VAL A 186 14.44 21.84 -11.95
N PRO A 187 13.76 20.79 -11.44
CA PRO A 187 12.53 20.31 -12.06
C PRO A 187 11.42 21.36 -11.99
N ALA A 188 10.48 21.32 -12.94
CA ALA A 188 9.38 22.29 -13.01
C ALA A 188 8.44 22.30 -11.77
N ILE A 189 8.51 21.28 -10.91
CA ILE A 189 7.83 21.27 -9.60
C ILE A 189 8.47 22.22 -8.57
N PHE A 190 9.76 22.54 -8.74
CA PHE A 190 10.56 23.36 -7.84
C PHE A 190 11.06 24.64 -8.52
N ASP A 191 10.47 25.03 -9.64
CA ASP A 191 10.85 26.24 -10.37
C ASP A 191 10.02 27.45 -9.92
N GLY A 192 10.67 28.60 -9.77
CA GLY A 192 10.07 29.88 -9.36
C GLY A 192 9.10 29.78 -8.18
N ASP A 193 7.94 30.42 -8.34
CA ASP A 193 6.87 30.51 -7.33
C ASP A 193 6.39 29.14 -6.81
N ARG A 194 6.56 28.05 -7.59
CA ARG A 194 6.12 26.73 -7.15
C ARG A 194 6.99 26.19 -6.03
N LYS A 195 8.28 26.53 -6.00
CA LYS A 195 9.16 26.15 -4.90
C LYS A 195 8.65 26.75 -3.60
N GLU A 196 8.26 28.02 -3.62
CA GLU A 196 7.70 28.70 -2.44
C GLU A 196 6.41 28.02 -1.98
N LEU A 197 5.52 27.65 -2.91
CA LEU A 197 4.31 26.91 -2.58
C LEU A 197 4.60 25.52 -2.00
N VAL A 198 5.64 24.82 -2.49
CA VAL A 198 6.09 23.55 -1.89
C VAL A 198 6.64 23.78 -0.50
N ASP A 199 7.46 24.82 -0.30
CA ASP A 199 8.06 25.12 1.00
C ASP A 199 6.98 25.49 2.04
N VAL A 200 5.95 26.25 1.64
CA VAL A 200 4.76 26.51 2.48
C VAL A 200 4.02 25.21 2.82
N PHE A 201 3.77 24.36 1.82
CA PHE A 201 3.14 23.06 2.05
C PHE A 201 3.95 22.17 3.00
N VAL A 202 5.27 22.09 2.82
CA VAL A 202 6.18 21.36 3.69
C VAL A 202 6.18 21.94 5.11
N GLY A 203 6.08 23.26 5.24
CA GLY A 203 5.91 23.96 6.52
C GLY A 203 4.66 23.49 7.27
N HIS A 204 3.52 23.36 6.59
CA HIS A 204 2.30 22.82 7.20
C HIS A 204 2.40 21.29 7.45
N LEU A 205 3.05 20.56 6.55
CA LEU A 205 3.24 19.11 6.66
C LEU A 205 4.09 18.74 7.88
N LYS A 206 5.12 19.53 8.20
CA LYS A 206 6.00 19.35 9.36
C LYS A 206 5.24 19.08 10.65
N GLU A 207 4.11 19.75 10.86
CA GLU A 207 3.31 19.64 12.07
C GLU A 207 2.69 18.25 12.26
N ASN A 208 2.60 17.47 11.16
CA ASN A 208 2.05 16.13 11.11
C ASN A 208 3.12 15.02 11.16
N LEU A 209 4.39 15.38 10.96
CA LEU A 209 5.48 14.40 10.86
C LEU A 209 6.03 14.03 12.24
N SER A 210 6.53 12.80 12.34
CA SER A 210 7.45 12.44 13.43
C SER A 210 8.81 13.12 13.24
N ASP A 211 9.59 13.23 14.31
CA ASP A 211 10.94 13.80 14.24
C ASP A 211 11.84 13.05 13.25
N THR A 212 11.68 11.72 13.16
CA THR A 212 12.40 10.88 12.19
C THR A 212 12.02 11.24 10.75
N GLU A 213 10.73 11.25 10.42
CA GLU A 213 10.24 11.60 9.08
C GLU A 213 10.60 13.05 8.70
N TRP A 214 10.57 13.97 9.66
CA TRP A 214 10.98 15.36 9.43
C TRP A 214 12.48 15.48 9.13
N ASN A 215 13.33 14.76 9.87
CA ASN A 215 14.76 14.73 9.61
C ASN A 215 15.05 14.12 8.22
N GLU A 216 14.38 13.02 7.86
CA GLU A 216 14.51 12.39 6.53
C GLU A 216 14.13 13.37 5.41
N LEU A 217 13.02 14.09 5.56
CA LEU A 217 12.58 15.10 4.60
C LEU A 217 13.57 16.27 4.49
N ARG A 218 14.10 16.75 5.63
CA ARG A 218 15.10 17.83 5.67
C ARG A 218 16.41 17.40 5.01
N ASP A 219 16.85 16.17 5.24
CA ASP A 219 18.06 15.63 4.64
C ASP A 219 17.89 15.48 3.11
N ALA A 220 16.71 15.06 2.65
CA ALA A 220 16.37 15.05 1.23
C ALA A 220 16.32 16.46 0.62
N GLN A 221 15.76 17.44 1.34
CA GLN A 221 15.72 18.84 0.94
C GLN A 221 17.14 19.43 0.84
N ALA A 222 18.00 19.17 1.83
CA ALA A 222 19.39 19.58 1.83
C ALA A 222 20.14 19.00 0.63
N ALA A 223 19.98 17.69 0.37
CA ALA A 223 20.59 17.05 -0.79
C ALA A 223 20.09 17.63 -2.13
N ALA A 224 18.82 18.03 -2.21
CA ALA A 224 18.27 18.71 -3.38
C ALA A 224 18.89 20.09 -3.59
N ASN A 225 19.06 20.87 -2.51
CA ASN A 225 19.63 22.21 -2.56
C ASN A 225 21.14 22.21 -2.84
N GLU A 226 21.89 21.30 -2.21
CA GLU A 226 23.36 21.25 -2.31
C GLU A 226 23.85 20.53 -3.57
N PHE A 227 23.20 19.41 -3.93
CA PHE A 227 23.68 18.52 -5.00
C PHE A 227 22.73 18.47 -6.21
N GLY A 228 21.61 19.21 -6.18
CA GLY A 228 20.61 19.17 -7.25
C GLY A 228 19.84 17.86 -7.32
N ILE A 229 19.82 17.06 -6.25
CA ILE A 229 19.14 15.74 -6.19
C ILE A 229 17.65 15.93 -5.85
N TYR A 230 16.92 16.59 -6.74
CA TYR A 230 15.50 16.93 -6.52
C TYR A 230 14.55 15.74 -6.55
N LEU A 231 14.92 14.62 -7.19
CA LEU A 231 14.04 13.45 -7.31
C LEU A 231 13.69 12.87 -5.95
N ARG A 232 14.70 12.66 -5.09
CA ARG A 232 14.50 12.11 -3.75
C ARG A 232 13.60 13.02 -2.91
N TYR A 233 13.85 14.33 -2.94
CA TYR A 233 13.02 15.30 -2.24
C TYR A 233 11.57 15.29 -2.73
N ALA A 234 11.35 15.27 -4.05
CA ALA A 234 10.00 15.23 -4.62
C ALA A 234 9.23 13.96 -4.26
N MET A 235 9.90 12.81 -4.32
CA MET A 235 9.32 11.53 -3.93
C MET A 235 8.96 11.51 -2.45
N GLU A 236 9.83 12.05 -1.60
CA GLU A 236 9.62 12.10 -0.17
C GLU A 236 8.46 13.03 0.21
N VAL A 237 8.38 14.21 -0.40
CA VAL A 237 7.23 15.12 -0.27
C VAL A 237 5.93 14.43 -0.70
N ALA A 238 5.92 13.73 -1.83
CA ALA A 238 4.74 13.03 -2.31
C ALA A 238 4.32 11.87 -1.38
N ARG A 239 5.29 11.09 -0.90
CA ARG A 239 5.09 9.97 0.04
C ARG A 239 4.48 10.46 1.35
N LEU A 240 5.06 11.51 1.93
CA LEU A 240 4.61 12.06 3.20
C LEU A 240 3.26 12.78 3.07
N ALA A 241 3.01 13.49 1.96
CA ALA A 241 1.70 14.08 1.69
C ALA A 241 0.57 13.03 1.62
N ASP A 242 0.86 11.85 1.06
CA ASP A 242 -0.09 10.74 0.96
C ASP A 242 -0.34 10.04 2.31
N ARG A 243 0.69 9.95 3.14
CA ARG A 243 0.65 9.30 4.46
C ARG A 243 0.02 10.20 5.53
N HIS A 244 0.29 11.50 5.45
CA HIS A 244 -0.06 12.49 6.47
C HIS A 244 -0.86 13.64 5.84
N PRO A 245 -2.14 13.43 5.51
CA PRO A 245 -2.96 14.46 4.85
C PRO A 245 -3.05 15.71 5.73
N VAL A 246 -2.60 16.84 5.18
CA VAL A 246 -2.61 18.14 5.87
C VAL A 246 -4.03 18.70 5.81
N LEU A 247 -4.68 18.85 6.96
CA LEU A 247 -6.00 19.48 7.05
C LEU A 247 -5.87 21.00 7.13
N PRO A 248 -6.60 21.77 6.29
CA PRO A 248 -6.63 23.23 6.40
C PRO A 248 -7.14 23.68 7.77
N GLY A 249 -6.41 24.62 8.37
CA GLY A 249 -6.74 25.16 9.69
C GLY A 249 -5.52 25.38 10.58
N LYS A 250 -5.76 26.02 11.73
CA LYS A 250 -4.77 26.14 12.79
C LYS A 250 -4.37 24.75 13.29
N VAL A 251 -3.08 24.61 13.61
CA VAL A 251 -2.55 23.41 14.26
C VAL A 251 -3.20 23.29 15.63
N GLY A 252 -3.99 22.24 15.82
CA GLY A 252 -4.64 21.98 17.09
C GLY A 252 -3.82 21.08 18.01
N PRO A 253 -4.47 20.48 19.02
CA PRO A 253 -3.79 19.72 20.06
C PRO A 253 -3.17 18.43 19.53
N LYS A 254 -1.89 18.19 19.86
CA LYS A 254 -1.13 16.97 19.50
C LYS A 254 -1.14 15.91 20.60
N ALA A 255 -1.55 16.29 21.81
CA ALA A 255 -1.62 15.42 22.97
C ALA A 255 -2.72 15.88 23.93
N PHE A 256 -3.06 15.04 24.91
CA PHE A 256 -4.05 15.35 25.93
C PHE A 256 -3.73 16.65 26.69
N ASP A 257 -2.45 16.86 27.01
CA ASP A 257 -2.01 18.04 27.78
C ASP A 257 -2.19 19.36 27.01
N SER A 258 -2.15 19.29 25.67
CA SER A 258 -2.35 20.44 24.77
C SER A 258 -3.81 20.73 24.44
N LEU A 259 -4.76 19.93 24.91
CA LEU A 259 -6.19 20.16 24.67
C LEU A 259 -6.66 21.48 25.32
N PRO A 260 -7.73 22.12 24.81
CA PRO A 260 -8.40 23.19 25.53
C PRO A 260 -8.85 22.71 26.92
N GLU A 261 -8.75 23.58 27.94
CA GLU A 261 -9.03 23.20 29.34
C GLU A 261 -10.48 22.73 29.54
N GLU A 262 -11.40 23.32 28.78
CA GLU A 262 -12.81 22.92 28.74
C GLU A 262 -12.98 21.47 28.27
N VAL A 263 -12.25 21.09 27.23
CA VAL A 263 -12.26 19.72 26.69
C VAL A 263 -11.61 18.75 27.67
N LYS A 264 -10.46 19.11 28.28
CA LYS A 264 -9.81 18.27 29.31
C LYS A 264 -10.74 18.00 30.48
N THR A 265 -11.32 19.05 31.05
CA THR A 265 -12.22 18.96 32.20
C THR A 265 -13.45 18.13 31.86
N TYR A 266 -14.01 18.32 30.66
CA TYR A 266 -15.13 17.51 30.18
C TYR A 266 -14.78 16.03 30.07
N LEU A 267 -13.64 15.69 29.45
CA LEU A 267 -13.20 14.29 29.29
C LEU A 267 -12.92 13.62 30.63
N ILE A 268 -12.22 14.30 31.55
CA ILE A 268 -11.95 13.80 32.91
C ILE A 268 -13.27 13.54 33.66
N ARG A 269 -14.24 14.45 33.53
CA ARG A 269 -15.53 14.30 34.22
C ARG A 269 -16.35 13.14 33.66
N ASN A 270 -16.42 13.00 32.34
CA ASN A 270 -17.38 12.10 31.68
C ASN A 270 -16.82 10.74 31.30
N ASP A 271 -15.50 10.55 31.28
CA ASP A 271 -14.87 9.30 30.86
C ASP A 271 -13.80 8.82 31.86
N ALA A 272 -13.90 7.54 32.26
CA ALA A 272 -13.02 6.97 33.28
C ALA A 272 -11.56 6.85 32.84
N HIS A 273 -11.28 6.71 31.53
CA HIS A 273 -9.94 6.55 30.99
C HIS A 273 -9.11 7.82 31.18
N PHE A 274 -9.76 8.99 31.13
CA PHE A 274 -9.07 10.27 31.29
C PHE A 274 -8.92 10.71 32.75
N ARG A 275 -9.64 10.10 33.70
CA ARG A 275 -9.52 10.42 35.15
C ARG A 275 -8.16 10.08 35.75
N LYS A 276 -7.58 8.95 35.33
CA LYS A 276 -6.28 8.48 35.83
C LYS A 276 -5.17 9.04 34.93
N LYS A 277 -4.81 10.32 35.07
CA LYS A 277 -3.65 11.01 34.43
C LYS A 277 -3.01 10.27 33.22
N GLY A 278 -3.78 10.04 32.16
CA GLY A 278 -3.27 9.48 30.90
C GLY A 278 -2.85 7.99 30.91
N VAL A 279 -3.24 7.19 31.92
CA VAL A 279 -3.01 5.73 31.88
C VAL A 279 -4.17 5.05 31.21
N PHE A 280 -4.01 4.80 29.91
CA PHE A 280 -4.93 4.00 29.14
C PHE A 280 -4.73 2.50 29.46
N PRO A 281 -5.81 1.74 29.73
CA PRO A 281 -5.71 0.30 29.94
C PRO A 281 -5.20 -0.37 28.66
N SER A 282 -4.20 -1.23 28.79
CA SER A 282 -3.46 -1.85 27.67
C SER A 282 -4.30 -2.75 26.76
N GLY A 283 -5.60 -2.90 27.03
CA GLY A 283 -6.54 -3.72 26.27
C GLY A 283 -7.46 -2.96 25.30
N ASP A 284 -7.61 -1.63 25.41
CA ASP A 284 -8.52 -0.89 24.52
C ASP A 284 -7.79 -0.46 23.24
N ASP A 285 -8.25 -0.97 22.09
CA ASP A 285 -7.68 -0.67 20.78
C ASP A 285 -7.79 0.82 20.42
N ASP A 286 -8.85 1.49 20.87
CA ASP A 286 -9.01 2.94 20.62
C ASP A 286 -7.95 3.74 21.40
N ALA A 287 -7.61 3.27 22.59
CA ALA A 287 -6.60 3.90 23.41
C ALA A 287 -5.18 3.68 22.88
N LYS A 288 -4.91 2.50 22.31
CA LYS A 288 -3.67 2.25 21.54
C LYS A 288 -3.60 3.15 20.32
N ALA A 289 -4.71 3.37 19.61
CA ALA A 289 -4.76 4.29 18.47
C ALA A 289 -4.43 5.74 18.88
N LEU A 290 -5.06 6.24 19.95
CA LEU A 290 -4.75 7.54 20.54
C LEU A 290 -3.27 7.68 20.93
N GLN A 291 -2.71 6.64 21.57
CA GLN A 291 -1.30 6.66 21.99
C GLN A 291 -0.35 6.66 20.80
N ARG A 292 -0.65 5.91 19.73
CA ARG A 292 0.12 5.95 18.48
C ARG A 292 0.03 7.30 17.79
N ALA A 293 -1.12 7.98 17.91
CA ALA A 293 -1.37 9.28 17.31
C ALA A 293 -0.77 10.45 18.12
N LYS A 294 -0.41 10.23 19.38
CA LYS A 294 0.19 11.25 20.25
C LYS A 294 1.43 11.88 19.61
N GLY A 295 1.48 13.21 19.62
CA GLY A 295 2.55 14.01 19.03
C GLY A 295 2.33 14.37 17.56
N ARG A 296 1.29 13.83 16.91
CA ARG A 296 1.02 14.05 15.48
C ARG A 296 -0.30 14.80 15.30
N TRP A 297 -0.23 15.95 14.64
CA TRP A 297 -1.41 16.63 14.10
C TRP A 297 -1.71 16.07 12.70
N PRO A 298 -2.95 16.07 12.20
CA PRO A 298 -4.21 16.08 12.94
C PRO A 298 -4.58 14.72 13.57
N ASP A 299 -3.74 13.69 13.39
CA ASP A 299 -4.00 12.30 13.78
C ASP A 299 -4.53 12.18 15.22
N PHE A 300 -3.88 12.80 16.20
CA PHE A 300 -4.29 12.73 17.60
C PHE A 300 -5.73 13.22 17.80
N ALA A 301 -6.03 14.40 17.26
CA ALA A 301 -7.35 14.98 17.39
C ALA A 301 -8.40 14.16 16.64
N VAL A 302 -8.07 13.61 15.47
CA VAL A 302 -8.98 12.75 14.68
C VAL A 302 -9.34 11.50 15.47
N GLU A 303 -8.35 10.82 16.03
CA GLU A 303 -8.57 9.62 16.85
C GLU A 303 -9.33 9.96 18.13
N LEU A 304 -9.09 11.13 18.73
CA LEU A 304 -9.85 11.60 19.90
C LEU A 304 -11.31 11.88 19.57
N THR A 305 -11.60 12.53 18.45
CA THR A 305 -12.97 12.75 18.00
C THR A 305 -13.66 11.44 17.68
N ARG A 306 -12.99 10.50 17.00
CA ARG A 306 -13.52 9.15 16.74
C ARG A 306 -13.82 8.40 18.04
N TYR A 307 -12.90 8.44 19.00
CA TYR A 307 -13.10 7.88 20.34
C TYR A 307 -14.36 8.47 21.00
N CYS A 308 -14.48 9.80 21.01
CA CYS A 308 -15.62 10.48 21.62
C CYS A 308 -16.95 10.10 20.94
N GLN A 309 -16.99 10.08 19.61
CA GLN A 309 -18.17 9.66 18.85
C GLN A 309 -18.58 8.22 19.20
N LYS A 310 -17.64 7.28 19.25
CA LYS A 310 -17.89 5.88 19.59
C LYS A 310 -18.42 5.71 21.02
N LYS A 311 -18.00 6.55 21.95
CA LYS A 311 -18.46 6.57 23.36
C LYS A 311 -19.68 7.47 23.58
N GLY A 312 -20.20 8.14 22.55
CA GLY A 312 -21.34 9.06 22.67
C GLY A 312 -21.01 10.37 23.42
N LEU A 313 -19.74 10.74 23.51
CA LEU A 313 -19.26 11.96 24.14
C LEU A 313 -19.33 13.13 23.15
N LYS A 314 -19.94 14.24 23.56
CA LYS A 314 -20.01 15.47 22.75
C LYS A 314 -18.98 16.47 23.25
N LEU A 315 -17.95 16.70 22.44
CA LEU A 315 -16.90 17.65 22.78
C LEU A 315 -17.48 19.07 22.88
N PRO A 316 -17.12 19.85 23.91
CA PRO A 316 -17.64 21.21 24.10
C PRO A 316 -17.11 22.19 23.04
N VAL A 317 -15.88 21.96 22.56
CA VAL A 317 -15.20 22.78 21.54
C VAL A 317 -14.64 21.85 20.48
N ALA A 318 -14.74 22.25 19.20
CA ALA A 318 -14.11 21.54 18.10
C ALA A 318 -12.58 21.61 18.23
N LEU A 319 -11.88 20.53 17.91
CA LEU A 319 -10.43 20.46 18.08
C LEU A 319 -9.63 21.18 16.99
N GLY A 320 -10.29 21.64 15.93
CA GLY A 320 -9.71 22.47 14.88
C GLY A 320 -10.79 23.25 14.13
N ASP A 321 -10.35 24.04 13.15
CA ASP A 321 -11.24 24.91 12.38
C ASP A 321 -12.25 24.07 11.59
N CYS A 322 -13.54 24.35 11.82
CA CYS A 322 -14.64 23.59 11.23
C CYS A 322 -15.70 24.47 10.58
N ARG A 323 -15.48 25.78 10.56
CA ARG A 323 -16.33 26.75 9.87
C ARG A 323 -15.51 27.48 8.83
N LYS A 324 -16.19 28.03 7.83
CA LYS A 324 -15.54 28.75 6.73
C LYS A 324 -14.78 29.97 7.24
N GLU A 325 -15.33 30.68 8.20
CA GLU A 325 -14.78 31.93 8.75
C GLU A 325 -13.55 31.70 9.63
N ASP A 326 -13.42 30.49 10.19
CA ASP A 326 -12.30 30.10 11.04
C ASP A 326 -11.08 29.63 10.22
N MET A 327 -11.27 29.31 8.93
CA MET A 327 -10.21 28.81 8.05
C MET A 327 -9.12 29.87 7.79
N PRO A 328 -7.90 29.48 7.40
CA PRO A 328 -6.86 30.41 6.98
C PRO A 328 -7.32 31.28 5.79
N PRO A 329 -6.89 32.56 5.70
CA PRO A 329 -7.35 33.48 4.65
C PRO A 329 -7.20 32.94 3.23
N GLU A 330 -6.11 32.20 2.96
CA GLU A 330 -5.84 31.59 1.66
C GLU A 330 -6.87 30.50 1.32
N VAL A 331 -7.32 29.75 2.33
CA VAL A 331 -8.37 28.74 2.19
C VAL A 331 -9.73 29.40 2.04
N GLN A 332 -10.00 30.48 2.79
CA GLN A 332 -11.24 31.24 2.63
C GLN A 332 -11.36 31.82 1.22
N GLU A 333 -10.28 32.41 0.71
CA GLU A 333 -10.23 32.94 -0.65
C GLU A 333 -10.44 31.83 -1.68
N PHE A 334 -9.77 30.69 -1.52
CA PHE A 334 -9.96 29.52 -2.37
C PHE A 334 -11.41 29.02 -2.38
N LEU A 335 -12.04 28.91 -1.21
CA LEU A 335 -13.44 28.49 -1.09
C LEU A 335 -14.38 29.45 -1.81
N ASN A 336 -14.20 30.75 -1.55
CA ASN A 336 -15.05 31.81 -2.09
C ASN A 336 -14.90 32.02 -3.60
N LYS A 337 -13.66 32.06 -4.10
CA LYS A 337 -13.35 32.46 -5.47
C LYS A 337 -13.23 31.28 -6.43
N THR A 338 -12.89 30.09 -5.93
CA THR A 338 -12.56 28.94 -6.78
C THR A 338 -13.49 27.77 -6.55
N LEU A 339 -13.54 27.20 -5.34
CA LEU A 339 -14.27 25.95 -5.10
C LEU A 339 -15.78 26.13 -5.22
N GLU A 340 -16.40 26.99 -4.41
CA GLU A 340 -17.87 27.16 -4.43
C GLU A 340 -18.41 27.60 -5.80
N PRO A 341 -17.79 28.56 -6.52
CA PRO A 341 -18.23 28.90 -7.87
C PRO A 341 -18.15 27.73 -8.85
N GLN A 342 -17.10 26.90 -8.75
CA GLN A 342 -16.96 25.72 -9.59
C GLN A 342 -18.03 24.67 -9.27
N VAL A 343 -18.30 24.37 -7.99
CA VAL A 343 -19.36 23.42 -7.62
C VAL A 343 -20.74 23.96 -8.02
N LYS A 344 -21.00 25.26 -7.86
CA LYS A 344 -22.25 25.90 -8.34
C LYS A 344 -22.42 25.80 -9.85
N ARG A 345 -21.34 25.96 -10.63
CA ARG A 345 -21.36 25.79 -12.09
C ARG A 345 -21.70 24.34 -12.47
N GLU A 346 -21.15 23.36 -11.77
CA GLU A 346 -21.47 21.94 -11.98
C GLU A 346 -22.92 21.63 -11.58
N ALA A 347 -23.38 22.20 -10.46
CA ALA A 347 -24.76 22.09 -9.99
C ALA A 347 -25.81 22.67 -10.96
N ALA A 348 -25.41 23.66 -11.77
CA ALA A 348 -26.24 24.28 -12.80
C ALA A 348 -26.34 23.46 -14.10
N LYS A 349 -25.45 22.49 -14.32
CA LYS A 349 -25.54 21.60 -15.49
C LYS A 349 -26.80 20.73 -15.39
N SER A 350 -27.39 20.39 -16.53
CA SER A 350 -28.53 19.46 -16.56
C SER A 350 -28.08 18.00 -16.36
N GLY A 351 -29.03 17.15 -15.97
CA GLY A 351 -28.79 15.71 -15.82
C GLY A 351 -28.05 15.33 -14.54
N GLU A 352 -27.24 14.26 -14.62
CA GLU A 352 -26.60 13.66 -13.45
C GLU A 352 -25.49 14.54 -12.86
N ALA A 353 -24.74 15.26 -13.70
CA ALA A 353 -23.71 16.19 -13.25
C ALA A 353 -24.28 17.30 -12.33
N GLY A 354 -25.46 17.82 -12.67
CA GLY A 354 -26.17 18.80 -11.85
C GLY A 354 -26.56 18.29 -10.48
N LYS A 355 -27.02 17.02 -10.39
CA LYS A 355 -27.35 16.41 -9.10
C LYS A 355 -26.11 16.26 -8.22
N VAL A 356 -24.98 15.82 -8.81
CA VAL A 356 -23.71 15.67 -8.09
C VAL A 356 -23.23 17.01 -7.53
N GLY A 357 -23.26 18.09 -8.33
CA GLY A 357 -22.87 19.42 -7.85
C GLY A 357 -23.76 19.94 -6.72
N LYS A 358 -25.08 19.72 -6.78
CA LYS A 358 -26.00 20.10 -5.69
C LYS A 358 -25.74 19.30 -4.41
N ALA A 359 -25.51 18.00 -4.54
CA ALA A 359 -25.18 17.14 -3.41
C ALA A 359 -23.85 17.55 -2.75
N ASP A 360 -22.84 17.93 -3.54
CA ASP A 360 -21.56 18.40 -3.01
C ASP A 360 -21.70 19.72 -2.23
N LEU A 361 -22.51 20.67 -2.71
CA LEU A 361 -22.79 21.92 -1.98
C LEU A 361 -23.51 21.66 -0.67
N GLN A 362 -24.56 20.83 -0.71
CA GLN A 362 -25.31 20.47 0.48
C GLN A 362 -24.41 19.74 1.49
N ALA A 363 -23.57 18.81 1.03
CA ALA A 363 -22.61 18.12 1.90
C ALA A 363 -21.63 19.12 2.54
N LEU A 364 -21.19 20.14 1.80
CA LEU A 364 -20.30 21.17 2.32
C LEU A 364 -20.98 22.00 3.41
N GLU A 365 -22.23 22.42 3.22
CA GLU A 365 -23.04 23.12 4.22
C GLU A 365 -23.33 22.25 5.44
N GLU A 366 -23.70 20.99 5.25
CA GLU A 366 -23.98 20.05 6.34
C GLU A 366 -22.73 19.68 7.15
N ALA A 367 -21.55 19.73 6.53
CA ALA A 367 -20.28 19.48 7.20
C ALA A 367 -19.82 20.69 8.03
N GLN A 368 -20.30 21.92 7.75
CA GLN A 368 -19.92 23.09 8.55
C GLN A 368 -20.24 22.90 10.04
N GLY A 369 -19.25 23.20 10.88
CA GLY A 369 -19.30 22.96 12.33
C GLY A 369 -18.94 21.53 12.75
N LYS A 370 -18.71 20.60 11.82
CA LYS A 370 -18.31 19.20 12.11
C LYS A 370 -16.83 18.99 11.82
N TRP A 371 -16.04 18.89 12.87
CA TRP A 371 -14.63 18.50 12.77
C TRP A 371 -14.48 16.98 12.97
N PRO A 372 -13.64 16.25 12.20
CA PRO A 372 -12.77 16.70 11.11
C PRO A 372 -13.43 16.67 9.72
N ASP A 373 -14.74 16.46 9.64
CA ASP A 373 -15.44 16.18 8.38
C ASP A 373 -15.40 17.37 7.41
N TYR A 374 -15.53 18.60 7.90
CA TYR A 374 -15.49 19.81 7.07
C TYR A 374 -14.16 20.01 6.31
N PRO A 375 -12.99 20.11 6.98
CA PRO A 375 -11.72 20.28 6.27
C PRO A 375 -11.38 19.09 5.35
N ARG A 376 -11.79 17.86 5.71
CA ARG A 376 -11.64 16.68 4.84
C ARG A 376 -12.47 16.80 3.58
N LEU A 377 -13.74 17.19 3.72
CA LEU A 377 -14.62 17.37 2.58
C LEU A 377 -14.11 18.46 1.63
N ILE A 378 -13.53 19.54 2.16
CA ILE A 378 -12.89 20.58 1.34
C ILE A 378 -11.76 19.97 0.48
N LEU A 379 -10.89 19.15 1.07
CA LEU A 379 -9.79 18.49 0.35
C LEU A 379 -10.32 17.47 -0.69
N ASP A 380 -11.34 16.69 -0.33
CA ASP A 380 -11.94 15.70 -1.22
C ASP A 380 -12.61 16.38 -2.43
N LEU A 381 -13.33 17.48 -2.21
CA LEU A 381 -13.92 18.27 -3.28
C LEU A 381 -12.85 18.95 -4.13
N ALA A 382 -11.81 19.53 -3.52
CA ALA A 382 -10.69 20.11 -4.26
C ALA A 382 -10.05 19.07 -5.19
N LYS A 383 -9.79 17.85 -4.68
CA LYS A 383 -9.28 16.72 -5.46
C LYS A 383 -10.26 16.30 -6.57
N LYS A 384 -11.55 16.16 -6.26
CA LYS A 384 -12.61 15.80 -7.22
C LYS A 384 -12.68 16.78 -8.39
N TYR A 385 -12.55 18.07 -8.11
CA TYR A 385 -12.56 19.15 -9.11
C TYR A 385 -11.17 19.53 -9.64
N LYS A 386 -10.12 18.75 -9.32
CA LYS A 386 -8.73 18.94 -9.75
C LYS A 386 -8.19 20.34 -9.43
N GLN A 387 -8.59 20.90 -8.30
CA GLN A 387 -8.13 22.18 -7.78
C GLN A 387 -7.08 21.95 -6.68
N SER A 388 -6.05 22.78 -6.65
CA SER A 388 -5.08 22.82 -5.55
C SER A 388 -5.47 23.92 -4.56
N ILE A 389 -5.48 23.59 -3.28
CA ILE A 389 -5.59 24.56 -2.19
C ILE A 389 -4.18 25.11 -1.93
N PRO A 390 -3.93 26.42 -2.11
CA PRO A 390 -2.61 27.02 -1.91
C PRO A 390 -2.06 26.71 -0.52
N GLY A 391 -0.86 26.12 -0.44
CA GLY A 391 -0.19 25.78 0.82
C GLY A 391 -0.75 24.55 1.57
N TRP A 392 -1.91 24.01 1.20
CA TRP A 392 -2.54 22.88 1.91
C TRP A 392 -2.59 21.59 1.09
N THR A 393 -2.34 21.69 -0.20
CA THR A 393 -2.19 20.54 -1.11
C THR A 393 -0.91 20.69 -1.91
N LEU A 394 -0.42 19.58 -2.46
CA LEU A 394 0.73 19.60 -3.37
C LEU A 394 0.47 20.57 -4.53
N PRO A 395 1.37 21.53 -4.79
CA PRO A 395 1.12 22.59 -5.75
C PRO A 395 1.14 22.07 -7.19
N GLY A 396 0.30 22.64 -8.05
CA GLY A 396 0.20 22.28 -9.45
C GLY A 396 -0.73 21.09 -9.75
N PRO A 397 -0.74 20.60 -11.00
CA PRO A 397 -1.65 19.54 -11.40
C PRO A 397 -1.34 18.21 -10.69
N PRO A 398 -2.35 17.45 -10.22
CA PRO A 398 -2.14 16.17 -9.55
C PRO A 398 -1.29 15.17 -10.36
N GLN A 399 -1.42 15.20 -11.69
CA GLN A 399 -0.69 14.30 -12.60
C GLN A 399 0.83 14.47 -12.50
N MET A 400 1.30 15.64 -12.09
CA MET A 400 2.72 15.93 -11.91
C MET A 400 3.29 15.15 -10.74
N TRP A 401 2.53 15.04 -9.64
CA TRP A 401 2.89 14.29 -8.45
C TRP A 401 2.54 12.80 -8.55
N ASP A 402 1.50 12.44 -9.31
CA ASP A 402 1.11 11.05 -9.55
C ASP A 402 2.24 10.23 -10.20
N LYS A 403 3.08 10.87 -11.03
CA LYS A 403 4.29 10.29 -11.60
C LYS A 403 5.30 9.81 -10.55
N LEU A 404 5.35 10.51 -9.41
CA LEU A 404 6.29 10.25 -8.31
C LEU A 404 5.74 9.24 -7.31
N ARG A 405 4.44 8.94 -7.35
CA ARG A 405 3.78 7.94 -6.51
C ARG A 405 4.06 6.55 -7.06
N ALA A 406 5.21 5.98 -6.68
CA ALA A 406 5.76 4.74 -7.22
C ALA A 406 4.82 3.51 -7.14
N ALA A 407 3.81 3.51 -6.26
CA ALA A 407 3.05 2.31 -5.91
C ALA A 407 1.51 2.38 -6.06
N LYS A 408 0.89 3.56 -6.23
CA LYS A 408 -0.59 3.67 -6.15
C LYS A 408 -1.35 3.22 -7.40
N ASN A 409 -0.68 3.14 -8.55
CA ASN A 409 -1.31 2.81 -9.83
C ASN A 409 -1.21 1.33 -10.24
N ARG A 410 -0.88 0.41 -9.32
CA ARG A 410 -1.14 -1.02 -9.57
C ARG A 410 -2.57 -1.37 -9.13
N PRO A 411 -3.55 -1.49 -10.04
CA PRO A 411 -4.87 -2.00 -9.69
C PRO A 411 -4.72 -3.43 -9.16
N GLY A 412 -4.74 -3.60 -7.83
CA GLY A 412 -4.63 -4.92 -7.20
C GLY A 412 -3.98 -4.95 -5.81
N VAL A 413 -3.23 -3.92 -5.40
CA VAL A 413 -2.67 -3.87 -4.04
C VAL A 413 -3.65 -3.13 -3.14
N ILE A 414 -4.57 -3.87 -2.53
CA ILE A 414 -5.41 -3.35 -1.44
C ILE A 414 -4.49 -3.10 -0.25
N VAL A 415 -4.08 -1.85 -0.07
CA VAL A 415 -3.48 -1.40 1.19
C VAL A 415 -4.59 -1.52 2.23
N ARG A 416 -4.49 -2.51 3.12
CA ARG A 416 -5.41 -2.62 4.25
C ARG A 416 -5.14 -1.43 5.18
N PRO A 417 -6.18 -0.73 5.65
CA PRO A 417 -6.04 0.34 6.63
C PRO A 417 -5.47 -0.17 7.95
#